data_AF-A0A973PE05-F1
#
_entry.id   AF-A0A973PE05-F1
#
_cell.length_a   1.000
_cell.length_b   1.000
_cell.length_c   1.000
_cell.angle_alpha   90.00
_cell.angle_beta   90.00
_cell.angle_gamma   90.00
#
_symmetry.space_group_name_H-M   'P 1'
#
loop_
_entity.id
_entity.type
_entity.pdbx_description
1 polymer ?
#
loop_
_entity_poly.entity_id
_entity_poly.type
_entity_poly.pdbx_seq_one_letter_code
_entity_poly.pdbx_strand_id
1 'polypeptide(L)' 'LQEIMQDIHGRCLQTAEEYGMPGNYVAGANIDGFRRVADAMLALGLI' A
#
# COMPACT_ATOMS: atom_id res chain seq x y z
N LEU A 1 -4.05 -15.10 11.24
CA LEU A 1 -4.59 -14.65 9.93
C LEU A 1 -5.41 -13.37 10.08
N GLN A 2 -6.30 -13.27 11.07
CA GLN A 2 -7.15 -12.09 11.28
C GLN A 2 -6.37 -10.78 11.38
N GLU A 3 -5.30 -10.74 12.18
CA GLU A 3 -4.44 -9.55 12.35
C GLU A 3 -3.83 -9.10 11.01
N ILE A 4 -3.27 -10.03 10.23
CA ILE A 4 -2.71 -9.73 8.90
C ILE A 4 -3.77 -9.09 8.00
N MET A 5 -5.01 -9.60 8.02
CA MET A 5 -6.09 -9.06 7.21
C MET A 5 -6.57 -7.69 7.71
N GLN A 6 -6.55 -7.45 9.03
CA GLN A 6 -6.84 -6.13 9.60
C GLN A 6 -5.78 -5.10 9.19
N ASP A 7 -4.50 -5.49 9.20
CA ASP A 7 -3.41 -4.63 8.77
C ASP A 7 -3.48 -4.30 7.26
N ILE A 8 -3.77 -5.31 6.43
CA ILE A 8 -3.98 -5.10 4.98
C ILE A 8 -5.12 -4.13 4.75
N HIS A 9 -6.25 -4.34 5.43
CA HIS A 9 -7.42 -3.47 5.32
C HIS A 9 -7.10 -2.03 5.74
N GLY A 10 -6.43 -1.86 6.88
CA GLY A 10 -6.03 -0.55 7.38
C GLY A 10 -5.12 0.20 6.41
N ARG A 11 -4.10 -0.46 5.85
CA ARG A 11 -3.21 0.15 4.85
C ARG A 11 -3.96 0.55 3.59
N CYS A 12 -4.86 -0.29 3.07
CA CYS A 12 -5.64 0.06 1.87
C CYS A 12 -6.49 1.32 2.10
N LEU A 13 -7.16 1.43 3.25
CA LEU A 13 -7.97 2.61 3.58
C LEU A 13 -7.10 3.87 3.73
N GLN A 14 -6.05 3.78 4.53
CA GLN A 14 -5.16 4.91 4.80
C GLN A 14 -4.50 5.43 3.52
N THR A 15 -3.96 4.54 2.68
CA THR A 15 -3.33 4.91 1.41
C THR A 15 -4.36 5.51 0.45
N ALA A 16 -5.57 4.96 0.39
CA ALA A 16 -6.62 5.52 -0.45
C ALA A 16 -7.01 6.95 -0.01
N GLU A 17 -7.07 7.22 1.30
CA GLU A 17 -7.31 8.55 1.85
C GLU A 17 -6.17 9.52 1.55
N GLU A 18 -4.91 9.10 1.76
CA GLU A 18 -3.70 9.91 1.51
C GLU A 18 -3.64 10.42 0.05
N TYR A 19 -4.10 9.59 -0.90
CA TYR A 19 -4.10 9.91 -2.33
C TYR A 19 -5.44 10.48 -2.84
N GLY A 20 -6.34 10.90 -1.95
CA GLY A 20 -7.58 11.58 -2.30
C GLY A 20 -8.65 10.69 -2.93
N MET A 21 -8.57 9.38 -2.72
CA MET A 21 -9.52 8.37 -3.22
C MET A 21 -10.16 7.57 -2.07
N PRO A 22 -10.76 8.22 -1.05
CA PRO A 22 -11.23 7.55 0.16
C PRO A 22 -12.21 6.41 -0.16
N GLY A 23 -12.02 5.27 0.50
CA GLY A 23 -12.83 4.05 0.30
C GLY A 23 -12.50 3.25 -0.97
N ASN A 24 -11.60 3.73 -1.84
CA ASN A 24 -11.16 2.98 -3.02
C ASN A 24 -10.07 1.96 -2.67
N TYR A 25 -10.49 0.76 -2.26
CA TYR A 25 -9.57 -0.35 -1.92
C TYR A 25 -8.63 -0.75 -3.05
N VAL A 26 -9.09 -0.70 -4.30
CA VAL A 26 -8.25 -1.10 -5.45
C VAL A 26 -7.11 -0.12 -5.63
N ALA A 27 -7.40 1.19 -5.56
CA ALA A 27 -6.37 2.22 -5.61
C ALA A 27 -5.41 2.11 -4.40
N GLY A 28 -5.95 2.03 -3.18
CA GLY A 28 -5.14 1.93 -1.97
C GLY A 28 -4.21 0.70 -1.96
N ALA A 29 -4.73 -0.47 -2.35
CA ALA A 29 -3.95 -1.70 -2.42
C ALA A 29 -2.84 -1.63 -3.46
N ASN A 30 -3.14 -1.11 -4.66
CA ASN A 30 -2.16 -0.99 -5.74
C ASN A 30 -1.05 0.01 -5.40
N ILE A 31 -1.41 1.15 -4.79
CA ILE A 31 -0.44 2.18 -4.39
C ILE A 31 0.45 1.67 -3.24
N ASP A 32 -0.12 1.07 -2.18
CA ASP A 32 0.67 0.50 -1.07
C ASP A 32 1.62 -0.59 -1.55
N GLY A 33 1.10 -1.52 -2.37
CA GLY A 33 1.90 -2.60 -2.95
C GLY A 33 3.03 -2.09 -3.84
N PHE A 34 2.74 -1.13 -4.72
CA PHE A 34 3.77 -0.52 -5.58
C PHE A 34 4.83 0.20 -4.77
N ARG A 35 4.43 1.03 -3.79
CA ARG A 35 5.36 1.81 -2.96
C ARG A 35 6.35 0.91 -2.23
N ARG A 36 5.89 -0.18 -1.62
CA ARG A 36 6.77 -1.13 -0.91
C ARG A 36 7.84 -1.74 -1.83
N VAL A 37 7.49 -2.07 -3.07
CA VAL A 37 8.45 -2.61 -4.04
C VAL A 37 9.38 -1.50 -4.54
N ALA A 38 8.84 -0.33 -4.88
CA ALA A 38 9.62 0.81 -5.35
C ALA A 38 10.65 1.27 -4.30
N ASP A 39 10.25 1.36 -3.02
CA ASP A 39 11.15 1.70 -1.91
C ASP A 39 12.28 0.67 -1.78
N ALA A 40 11.97 -0.63 -1.93
CA ALA A 40 12.97 -1.69 -1.91
C ALA A 40 13.93 -1.59 -3.12
N MET A 41 13.41 -1.33 -4.32
CA MET A 41 14.23 -1.13 -5.52
C MET A 41 15.15 0.08 -5.40
N LEU A 42 14.66 1.20 -4.84
CA LEU A 42 15.47 2.39 -4.60
C LEU A 42 16.56 2.14 -3.54
N ALA A 43 16.26 1.39 -2.49
CA ALA A 43 17.21 1.07 -1.42
C ALA A 43 18.31 0.10 -1.87
N LEU A 44 17.99 -0.88 -2.72
CA LEU A 44 18.93 -1.86 -3.26
C LEU A 44 19.71 -1.33 -4.48
N GLY A 45 19.23 -0.25 -5.10
CA GLY A 45 19.82 0.34 -6.30
C GLY A 45 19.56 -0.48 -7.56
N LEU A 46 20.23 -0.10 -8.65
CA LEU A 46 20.21 -0.85 -9.90
C LEU A 46 21.17 -2.04 -9.76
N ILE A 47 20.62 -3.24 -9.62
CA ILE A 47 21.37 -4.52 -9.56
C ILE A 47 21.26 -5.29 -10.87
#